data_AF-A0A532UN07-F1
#
_entry.id   AF-A0A532UN07-F1
#
_cell.length_a   1.000
_cell.length_b   1.000
_cell.length_c   1.000
_cell.angle_alpha   90.00
_cell.angle_beta   90.00
_cell.angle_gamma   90.00
#
_symmetry.space_group_name_H-M   'P 1'
#
loop_
_entity.id
_entity.type
_entity.pdbx_description
1 polymer ?
#
loop_
_entity_poly.entity_id
_entity_poly.type
_entity_poly.pdbx_seq_one_letter_code
_entity_poly.pdbx_strand_id
1 'polypeptide(L)'
;MELNTVSNKTQAMLLLLLAAAMMLLSVQIVRASDNGNWPDWRGPTGDGRSDATGLPLNWSETKNIVWKTPIHDLGYSTPVVWGDQIWLTTATKKGKTLYAVCIDLNSGRIIHDVEVFHPEKPQRIHRNNSYATPSAVVEEGFVYVHYGTHGTAAIDSQTGEVLWGRTDLNCEHMQGPVSSPILYEDLLIFPLEGVDVQFVVALNKKTGETVWRYDRPRELYEGIEPLYLLKSYHTPVIVEVNGAPQLINNGAMLVTGHEPRTGKELWRVRYRDDNPISRIISGRGLLFINAGGNPGASHLLAVRQGAVGDVTDTHVVWTMTKNAPHESSPMLVGDLLYLMSDKGVLTCKQATTGKTLWTERLEGDHGASLLYADGRIYMSNKEGKTTVIEPGPTFHVLAVNQLDGFLGASPAVAGKSLLLRTKTHLYRVENQ
;
A
#
# COMPACT_ATOMS: atom_id res chain seq x y z
N MET A 1 78.06 17.05 30.94
CA MET A 1 77.43 16.32 29.83
C MET A 1 76.38 15.41 30.47
N GLU A 2 75.18 15.33 29.91
CA GLU A 2 73.99 14.61 30.45
C GLU A 2 73.11 15.35 31.47
N LEU A 3 72.32 16.30 30.97
CA LEU A 3 71.03 16.73 31.54
C LEU A 3 70.24 17.32 30.37
N ASN A 4 69.47 16.50 29.64
CA ASN A 4 68.37 16.98 28.75
C ASN A 4 67.53 15.92 28.00
N THR A 5 67.59 14.63 28.35
CA THR A 5 66.92 13.60 27.52
C THR A 5 65.59 13.06 28.07
N VAL A 6 65.14 13.47 29.26
CA VAL A 6 63.94 12.89 29.91
C VAL A 6 62.65 13.70 29.68
N SER A 7 62.73 14.96 29.25
CA SER A 7 61.54 15.84 29.11
C SER A 7 60.67 15.55 27.87
N ASN A 8 61.28 15.13 26.76
CA ASN A 8 60.57 15.06 25.47
C ASN A 8 59.73 13.80 25.28
N LYS A 9 60.08 12.68 25.93
CA LYS A 9 59.33 11.43 25.78
C LYS A 9 57.99 11.45 26.53
N THR A 10 57.95 12.11 27.69
CA THR A 10 56.75 12.19 28.53
C THR A 10 55.73 13.18 27.97
N GLN A 11 56.18 14.30 27.37
CA GLN A 11 55.30 15.24 26.66
C GLN A 11 54.75 14.65 25.36
N ALA A 12 55.55 13.91 24.59
CA ALA A 12 55.08 13.23 23.39
C ALA A 12 54.03 12.15 23.69
N MET A 13 54.19 11.41 24.79
CA MET A 13 53.24 10.36 25.20
C MET A 13 51.93 10.96 25.73
N LEU A 14 51.97 12.11 26.41
CA LEU A 14 50.76 12.81 26.88
C LEU A 14 49.98 13.44 25.72
N LEU A 15 50.67 13.97 24.68
CA LEU A 15 50.06 14.50 23.47
C LEU A 15 49.43 13.40 22.59
N LEU A 16 50.04 12.22 22.51
CA LEU A 16 49.48 11.05 21.84
C LEU A 16 48.25 10.48 22.57
N LEU A 17 48.24 10.50 23.91
CA LEU A 17 47.08 10.08 24.71
C LEU A 17 45.93 11.10 24.66
N LEU A 18 46.22 12.40 24.57
CA LEU A 18 45.21 13.45 24.35
C LEU A 18 44.65 13.45 22.93
N ALA A 19 45.47 13.13 21.91
CA ALA A 19 45.01 12.95 20.53
C ALA A 19 44.17 11.68 20.36
N ALA A 20 44.52 10.59 21.05
CA ALA A 20 43.70 9.37 21.10
C ALA A 20 42.38 9.60 21.87
N ALA A 21 42.40 10.38 22.95
CA ALA A 21 41.20 10.75 23.71
C ALA A 21 40.30 11.75 22.94
N MET A 22 40.86 12.63 22.10
CA MET A 22 40.09 13.51 21.20
C MET A 22 39.59 12.80 19.94
N MET A 23 40.25 11.73 19.46
CA MET A 23 39.72 10.86 18.40
C MET A 23 38.64 9.90 18.89
N LEU A 24 38.47 9.74 20.20
CA LEU A 24 37.41 8.95 20.83
C LEU A 24 36.17 9.79 21.20
N LEU A 25 36.17 11.09 20.93
CA LEU A 25 34.96 11.92 21.02
C LEU A 25 34.36 12.17 19.63
N SER A 26 33.11 11.69 19.48
CA SER A 26 32.17 11.95 18.39
C SER A 26 32.43 11.29 17.04
N VAL A 27 32.42 9.95 17.01
CA VAL A 27 31.55 9.31 16.01
C VAL A 27 30.16 9.29 16.62
N GLN A 28 29.46 10.42 16.55
CA GLN A 28 28.00 10.30 16.53
C GLN A 28 27.72 9.58 15.21
N ILE A 29 27.47 8.28 15.30
CA ILE A 29 26.63 7.64 14.31
C ILE A 29 25.35 8.45 14.41
N VAL A 30 25.19 9.42 13.51
CA VAL A 30 23.87 9.86 13.10
C VAL A 30 23.27 8.58 12.59
N ARG A 31 22.60 7.85 13.48
CA ARG A 31 21.54 6.97 13.02
C ARG A 31 20.68 7.94 12.27
N ALA A 32 20.70 7.85 10.94
CA ALA A 32 19.61 8.41 10.15
C ALA A 32 18.38 8.04 10.96
N SER A 33 17.63 9.06 11.40
CA SER A 33 16.31 8.79 11.95
C SER A 33 15.68 7.84 10.96
N ASP A 34 15.25 6.68 11.44
CA ASP A 34 14.49 5.78 10.59
C ASP A 34 13.33 6.65 10.09
N ASN A 35 13.40 7.14 8.84
CA ASN A 35 12.51 8.19 8.33
C ASN A 35 11.09 7.64 8.13
N GLY A 36 10.77 6.51 8.78
CA GLY A 36 9.50 5.81 8.73
C GLY A 36 9.18 5.44 7.30
N ASN A 37 9.98 4.57 6.68
CA ASN A 37 9.73 4.09 5.33
C ASN A 37 8.29 3.60 5.17
N TRP A 38 7.70 3.88 4.01
CA TRP A 38 6.37 3.44 3.62
C TRP A 38 6.47 2.69 2.30
N PRO A 39 7.05 1.48 2.30
CA PRO A 39 7.56 0.85 1.07
C PRO A 39 6.46 0.34 0.14
N ASP A 40 5.24 0.16 0.64
CA ASP A 40 4.13 -0.49 -0.05
C ASP A 40 2.89 0.42 0.01
N TRP A 41 1.94 0.23 -0.90
CA TRP A 41 0.62 0.90 -0.92
C TRP A 41 -0.01 1.08 0.48
N ARG A 42 0.06 0.08 1.35
CA ARG A 42 -0.45 0.12 2.73
C ARG A 42 0.65 0.13 3.80
N GLY A 43 1.85 0.59 3.46
CA GLY A 43 2.93 0.81 4.40
C GLY A 43 3.69 -0.45 4.79
N PRO A 44 4.58 -0.36 5.80
CA PRO A 44 5.59 -1.39 6.09
C PRO A 44 5.02 -2.74 6.51
N THR A 45 3.82 -2.75 7.08
CA THR A 45 3.09 -3.94 7.53
C THR A 45 2.02 -4.40 6.55
N GLY A 46 1.80 -3.65 5.46
CA GLY A 46 0.76 -3.91 4.47
C GLY A 46 -0.68 -3.74 4.96
N ASP A 47 -0.90 -3.27 6.19
CA ASP A 47 -2.22 -3.12 6.81
C ASP A 47 -2.61 -1.66 7.09
N GLY A 48 -1.81 -0.69 6.63
CA GLY A 48 -2.08 0.75 6.77
C GLY A 48 -1.76 1.30 8.16
N ARG A 49 -0.83 0.66 8.89
CA ARG A 49 -0.35 1.12 10.19
C ARG A 49 1.01 1.81 10.08
N SER A 50 1.23 2.81 10.93
CA SER A 50 2.56 3.31 11.26
C SER A 50 2.72 3.55 12.76
N ASP A 51 3.92 3.33 13.27
CA ASP A 51 4.34 3.64 14.64
C ASP A 51 4.84 5.08 14.79
N ALA A 52 4.73 5.90 13.74
CA ALA A 52 5.07 7.32 13.78
C ALA A 52 4.26 8.07 14.85
N THR A 53 4.93 9.01 15.51
CA THR A 53 4.36 9.86 16.56
C THR A 53 4.54 11.34 16.22
N GLY A 54 3.66 12.19 16.76
CA GLY A 54 3.75 13.64 16.54
C GLY A 54 3.24 14.05 15.15
N LEU A 55 2.34 13.25 14.57
CA LEU A 55 1.71 13.54 13.29
C LEU A 55 0.73 14.71 13.42
N PRO A 56 0.52 15.49 12.35
CA PRO A 56 -0.42 16.60 12.38
C PRO A 56 -1.85 16.13 12.65
N LEU A 57 -2.52 16.83 13.56
CA LEU A 57 -3.95 16.62 13.83
C LEU A 57 -4.82 17.55 12.97
N ASN A 58 -4.36 18.78 12.76
CA ASN A 58 -5.09 19.82 12.03
C ASN A 58 -4.28 20.34 10.84
N TRP A 59 -4.89 20.50 9.67
CA TRP A 59 -4.29 21.10 8.48
C TRP A 59 -5.37 21.65 7.53
N SER A 60 -4.93 22.51 6.61
CA SER A 60 -5.74 23.05 5.51
C SER A 60 -4.82 23.40 4.35
N GLU A 61 -5.34 23.96 3.26
CA GLU A 61 -4.50 24.52 2.18
C GLU A 61 -3.47 25.57 2.64
N THR A 62 -3.64 26.16 3.84
CA THR A 62 -2.77 27.22 4.35
C THR A 62 -2.16 26.92 5.72
N LYS A 63 -2.46 25.76 6.33
CA LYS A 63 -2.01 25.40 7.68
C LYS A 63 -1.32 24.05 7.67
N ASN A 64 -0.14 23.98 8.30
CA ASN A 64 0.64 22.75 8.47
C ASN A 64 1.05 22.07 7.15
N ILE A 65 1.08 22.82 6.05
CA ILE A 65 1.61 22.38 4.75
C ILE A 65 3.08 22.78 4.68
N VAL A 66 3.97 21.78 4.65
CA VAL A 66 5.41 22.01 4.47
C VAL A 66 5.69 22.37 3.02
N TRP A 67 5.12 21.59 2.10
CA TRP A 67 5.14 21.86 0.67
C TRP A 67 3.94 21.22 -0.02
N LYS A 68 3.63 21.74 -1.21
CA LYS A 68 2.59 21.27 -2.12
C LYS A 68 3.17 21.25 -3.53
N THR A 69 3.31 20.06 -4.11
CA THR A 69 3.99 19.86 -5.39
C THR A 69 2.97 19.47 -6.46
N PRO A 70 2.84 20.23 -7.57
CA PRO A 70 2.03 19.81 -8.71
C PRO A 70 2.58 18.53 -9.32
N ILE A 71 1.69 17.57 -9.60
CA ILE A 71 2.03 16.29 -10.25
C ILE A 71 1.34 16.27 -11.62
N HIS A 72 2.12 16.03 -12.67
CA HIS A 72 1.61 15.98 -14.03
C HIS A 72 0.75 14.73 -14.27
N ASP A 73 -0.06 14.80 -15.34
CA ASP A 73 -0.86 13.69 -15.83
C ASP A 73 -1.83 13.09 -14.76
N LEU A 74 -2.28 11.84 -14.94
CA LEU A 74 -3.27 11.21 -14.07
C LEU A 74 -2.70 9.97 -13.37
N GLY A 75 -2.97 9.82 -12.08
CA GLY A 75 -2.67 8.61 -11.32
C GLY A 75 -3.38 8.62 -9.97
N TYR A 76 -3.59 7.43 -9.42
CA TYR A 76 -4.27 7.22 -8.14
C TYR A 76 -3.45 6.43 -7.13
N SER A 77 -2.18 6.13 -7.47
CA SER A 77 -1.29 5.44 -6.55
C SER A 77 -1.04 6.22 -5.26
N THR A 78 -0.98 5.49 -4.16
CA THR A 78 -0.50 6.03 -2.89
C THR A 78 0.99 6.31 -3.00
N PRO A 79 1.48 7.42 -2.42
CA PRO A 79 2.91 7.65 -2.25
C PRO A 79 3.56 6.53 -1.46
N VAL A 80 4.64 5.97 -2.00
CA VAL A 80 5.53 5.06 -1.27
C VAL A 80 6.86 5.75 -1.01
N VAL A 81 7.49 5.42 0.12
CA VAL A 81 8.62 6.16 0.66
C VAL A 81 9.75 5.23 1.04
N TRP A 82 10.95 5.53 0.54
CA TRP A 82 12.20 4.92 1.00
C TRP A 82 13.27 6.00 1.22
N GLY A 83 13.73 6.14 2.46
CA GLY A 83 14.61 7.24 2.87
C GLY A 83 13.94 8.59 2.61
N ASP A 84 14.60 9.44 1.82
CA ASP A 84 14.12 10.77 1.45
C ASP A 84 13.39 10.80 0.09
N GLN A 85 13.10 9.64 -0.50
CA GLN A 85 12.46 9.55 -1.81
C GLN A 85 10.99 9.14 -1.69
N ILE A 86 10.11 9.89 -2.35
CA ILE A 86 8.69 9.57 -2.50
C ILE A 86 8.43 9.20 -3.96
N TRP A 87 7.92 7.99 -4.20
CA TRP A 87 7.62 7.50 -5.53
C TRP A 87 6.12 7.44 -5.80
N LEU A 88 5.74 7.90 -7.00
CA LEU A 88 4.38 7.90 -7.53
C LEU A 88 4.35 7.30 -8.93
N THR A 89 3.22 6.74 -9.32
CA THR A 89 2.93 6.40 -10.73
C THR A 89 1.97 7.43 -11.33
N THR A 90 2.24 7.84 -12.57
CA THR A 90 1.34 8.69 -13.38
C THR A 90 1.26 8.14 -14.80
N ALA A 91 0.23 8.54 -15.54
CA ALA A 91 0.07 8.16 -16.93
C ALA A 91 -0.68 9.24 -17.70
N THR A 92 -0.31 9.46 -18.95
CA THR A 92 -1.06 10.37 -19.82
C THR A 92 -2.52 9.93 -19.90
N LYS A 93 -3.44 10.88 -20.08
CA LYS A 93 -4.89 10.60 -20.09
C LYS A 93 -5.30 9.49 -21.06
N LYS A 94 -4.56 9.31 -22.15
CA LYS A 94 -4.80 8.27 -23.17
C LYS A 94 -3.95 7.01 -22.97
N GLY A 95 -3.14 6.92 -21.92
CA GLY A 95 -2.28 5.77 -21.60
C GLY A 95 -1.10 5.59 -22.55
N LYS A 96 -0.69 6.65 -23.27
CA LYS A 96 0.37 6.59 -24.29
C LYS A 96 1.78 6.64 -23.72
N THR A 97 1.91 7.13 -22.48
CA THR A 97 3.15 7.14 -21.72
C THR A 97 2.79 6.90 -20.27
N LEU A 98 3.52 5.99 -19.63
CA LEU A 98 3.38 5.58 -18.23
C LEU A 98 4.66 5.96 -17.50
N TYR A 99 4.54 6.66 -16.38
CA TYR A 99 5.68 7.27 -15.69
C TYR A 99 5.82 6.78 -14.25
N ALA A 100 7.05 6.79 -13.77
CA ALA A 100 7.42 6.77 -12.36
C ALA A 100 8.03 8.12 -11.98
N VAL A 101 7.43 8.81 -11.01
CA VAL A 101 7.85 10.15 -10.58
C VAL A 101 8.40 10.06 -9.17
N CYS A 102 9.63 10.55 -8.96
CA CYS A 102 10.26 10.64 -7.66
C CYS A 102 10.30 12.08 -7.18
N ILE A 103 9.86 12.29 -5.94
CA ILE A 103 9.85 13.57 -5.24
C ILE A 103 10.78 13.47 -4.03
N ASP A 104 11.65 14.47 -3.85
CA ASP A 104 12.44 14.62 -2.63
C ASP A 104 11.53 14.99 -1.44
N LEU A 105 11.53 14.17 -0.39
CA LEU A 105 10.69 14.30 0.80
C LEU A 105 10.88 15.65 1.50
N ASN A 106 12.10 16.18 1.47
CA ASN A 106 12.47 17.38 2.22
C ASN A 106 12.05 18.67 1.50
N SER A 107 12.35 18.78 0.21
CA SER A 107 12.09 20.00 -0.57
C SER A 107 10.80 19.96 -1.39
N GLY A 108 10.21 18.78 -1.60
CA GLY A 108 9.05 18.60 -2.47
C GLY A 108 9.39 18.70 -3.97
N ARG A 109 10.68 18.79 -4.34
CA ARG A 109 11.09 18.87 -5.75
C ARG A 109 11.04 17.50 -6.41
N ILE A 110 10.58 17.46 -7.66
CA ILE A 110 10.72 16.27 -8.50
C ILE A 110 12.20 16.07 -8.82
N ILE A 111 12.74 14.90 -8.50
CA ILE A 111 14.14 14.53 -8.71
C ILE A 111 14.32 13.43 -9.77
N HIS A 112 13.29 12.63 -10.03
CA HIS A 112 13.21 11.75 -11.20
C HIS A 112 11.82 11.85 -11.84
N ASP A 113 11.79 11.83 -13.16
CA ASP A 113 10.57 11.75 -13.97
C ASP A 113 10.84 10.76 -15.11
N VAL A 114 10.52 9.49 -14.85
CA VAL A 114 10.96 8.36 -15.67
C VAL A 114 9.82 7.93 -16.57
N GLU A 115 10.03 8.04 -17.89
CA GLU A 115 9.17 7.37 -18.88
C GLU A 115 9.45 5.86 -18.86
N VAL A 116 8.50 5.07 -18.37
CA VAL A 116 8.69 3.62 -18.17
C VAL A 116 8.20 2.81 -19.38
N PHE A 117 7.01 3.12 -19.88
CA PHE A 117 6.39 2.38 -21.00
C PHE A 117 5.60 3.30 -21.94
N HIS A 118 5.53 2.91 -23.21
CA HIS A 118 4.79 3.61 -24.26
C HIS A 118 3.82 2.66 -24.99
N PRO A 119 2.66 2.32 -24.40
CA PRO A 119 1.76 1.35 -25.01
C PRO A 119 1.20 1.84 -26.36
N GLU A 120 1.40 1.05 -27.41
CA GLU A 120 0.90 1.37 -28.75
C GLU A 120 -0.62 1.44 -28.79
N LYS A 121 -1.29 0.51 -28.10
CA LYS A 121 -2.75 0.39 -28.04
C LYS A 121 -3.23 0.25 -26.59
N PRO A 122 -3.28 1.36 -25.83
CA PRO A 122 -3.76 1.34 -24.46
C PRO A 122 -5.20 0.81 -24.38
N GLN A 123 -5.47 -0.12 -23.45
CA GLN A 123 -6.81 -0.67 -23.24
C GLN A 123 -7.81 0.39 -22.76
N ARG A 124 -9.09 0.23 -23.06
CA ARG A 124 -10.13 1.09 -22.50
C ARG A 124 -10.18 0.94 -20.98
N ILE A 125 -10.31 2.05 -20.25
CA ILE A 125 -10.44 2.08 -18.80
C ILE A 125 -11.76 2.73 -18.36
N HIS A 126 -12.18 2.46 -17.13
CA HIS A 126 -13.33 3.12 -16.53
C HIS A 126 -13.00 4.59 -16.18
N ARG A 127 -14.00 5.47 -16.21
CA ARG A 127 -13.81 6.92 -15.97
C ARG A 127 -13.25 7.29 -14.59
N ASN A 128 -13.44 6.40 -13.61
CA ASN A 128 -12.93 6.56 -12.25
C ASN A 128 -11.55 5.88 -12.06
N ASN A 129 -10.92 5.41 -13.14
CA ASN A 129 -9.63 4.73 -13.09
C ASN A 129 -8.57 5.48 -13.91
N SER A 130 -7.30 5.14 -13.69
CA SER A 130 -6.14 5.58 -14.47
C SER A 130 -5.32 4.36 -14.90
N TYR A 131 -4.50 4.51 -15.93
CA TYR A 131 -3.48 3.50 -16.26
C TYR A 131 -2.40 3.38 -15.16
N ALA A 132 -2.29 4.39 -14.30
CA ALA A 132 -1.34 4.47 -13.19
C ALA A 132 -2.07 4.53 -11.82
N THR A 133 -3.04 3.64 -11.64
CA THR A 133 -3.67 3.41 -10.33
C THR A 133 -2.81 2.53 -9.41
N PRO A 134 -2.16 1.44 -9.89
CA PRO A 134 -1.28 0.66 -9.04
C PRO A 134 -0.17 1.51 -8.44
N SER A 135 0.06 1.34 -7.15
CA SER A 135 1.19 1.94 -6.44
C SER A 135 2.46 1.16 -6.74
N ALA A 136 3.60 1.85 -6.68
CA ALA A 136 4.88 1.18 -6.69
C ALA A 136 5.08 0.40 -5.39
N VAL A 137 6.07 -0.49 -5.37
CA VAL A 137 6.68 -0.99 -4.13
C VAL A 137 8.17 -0.68 -4.18
N VAL A 138 8.73 -0.21 -3.07
CA VAL A 138 10.11 0.28 -2.99
C VAL A 138 10.90 -0.43 -1.90
N GLU A 139 12.19 -0.60 -2.14
CA GLU A 139 13.18 -1.02 -1.16
C GLU A 139 14.49 -0.27 -1.43
N GLU A 140 15.54 -0.54 -0.65
CA GLU A 140 16.82 0.14 -0.81
C GLU A 140 17.39 -0.05 -2.22
N GLY A 141 17.53 1.06 -2.95
CA GLY A 141 18.09 1.09 -4.29
C GLY A 141 17.13 0.74 -5.42
N PHE A 142 15.91 0.27 -5.12
CA PHE A 142 15.00 -0.24 -6.14
C PHE A 142 13.56 0.29 -6.01
N VAL A 143 12.97 0.57 -7.16
CA VAL A 143 11.56 0.92 -7.31
C VAL A 143 10.92 -0.03 -8.29
N TYR A 144 9.84 -0.68 -7.89
CA TYR A 144 9.10 -1.60 -8.74
C TYR A 144 7.74 -1.02 -9.08
N VAL A 145 7.46 -0.89 -10.38
CA VAL A 145 6.22 -0.31 -10.89
C VAL A 145 5.44 -1.32 -11.73
N HIS A 146 4.12 -1.23 -11.66
CA HIS A 146 3.20 -2.10 -12.38
C HIS A 146 2.06 -1.29 -12.98
N TYR A 147 1.69 -1.58 -14.22
CA TYR A 147 0.63 -0.87 -14.95
C TYR A 147 -0.37 -1.86 -15.60
N GLY A 148 -0.54 -3.01 -14.96
CA GLY A 148 -1.35 -4.11 -15.48
C GLY A 148 -0.71 -4.74 -16.72
N THR A 149 -1.55 -4.96 -17.72
CA THR A 149 -1.17 -5.54 -19.02
C THR A 149 -0.14 -4.68 -19.77
N HIS A 150 -0.02 -3.40 -19.42
CA HIS A 150 0.85 -2.47 -20.13
C HIS A 150 2.32 -2.60 -19.70
N GLY A 151 2.58 -3.18 -18.53
CA GLY A 151 3.92 -3.59 -18.17
C GLY A 151 4.24 -3.56 -16.68
N THR A 152 5.36 -4.19 -16.33
CA THR A 152 5.99 -4.19 -15.00
C THR A 152 7.48 -3.94 -15.15
N ALA A 153 8.08 -3.11 -14.31
CA ALA A 153 9.50 -2.77 -14.39
C ALA A 153 10.15 -2.64 -13.02
N ALA A 154 11.48 -2.80 -12.99
CA ALA A 154 12.33 -2.32 -11.92
C ALA A 154 13.14 -1.12 -12.38
N ILE A 155 13.31 -0.17 -11.46
CA ILE A 155 14.02 1.09 -11.68
C ILE A 155 15.07 1.21 -10.58
N ASP A 156 16.27 1.65 -10.95
CA ASP A 156 17.29 2.07 -9.99
C ASP A 156 16.85 3.38 -9.33
N SER A 157 16.71 3.38 -8.01
CA SER A 157 16.15 4.52 -7.28
C SER A 157 17.08 5.74 -7.22
N GLN A 158 18.35 5.59 -7.56
CA GLN A 158 19.33 6.68 -7.53
C GLN A 158 19.48 7.35 -8.90
N THR A 159 19.45 6.55 -9.97
CA THR A 159 19.66 7.05 -11.34
C THR A 159 18.36 7.29 -12.08
N GLY A 160 17.27 6.60 -11.71
CA GLY A 160 16.03 6.56 -12.47
C GLY A 160 16.10 5.66 -13.71
N GLU A 161 17.16 4.86 -13.87
CA GLU A 161 17.32 3.93 -14.98
C GLU A 161 16.36 2.73 -14.85
N VAL A 162 15.65 2.39 -15.92
CA VAL A 162 14.86 1.16 -16.00
C VAL A 162 15.81 -0.03 -16.18
N LEU A 163 15.94 -0.84 -15.14
CA LEU A 163 16.85 -1.99 -15.09
C LEU A 163 16.33 -3.18 -15.90
N TRP A 164 15.01 -3.41 -15.83
CA TRP A 164 14.31 -4.38 -16.66
C TRP A 164 12.83 -4.00 -16.79
N GLY A 165 12.19 -4.46 -17.86
CA GLY A 165 10.77 -4.26 -18.13
C GLY A 165 10.14 -5.48 -18.79
N ARG A 166 8.89 -5.80 -18.40
CA ARG A 166 8.10 -6.93 -18.91
C ARG A 166 6.75 -6.40 -19.41
N THR A 167 6.41 -6.70 -20.66
CA THR A 167 5.13 -6.32 -21.32
C THR A 167 4.38 -7.53 -21.89
N ASP A 168 4.82 -8.74 -21.57
CA ASP A 168 4.28 -10.01 -22.07
C ASP A 168 3.24 -10.64 -21.12
N LEU A 169 3.12 -10.12 -19.90
CA LEU A 169 2.11 -10.53 -18.93
C LEU A 169 0.82 -9.74 -19.13
N ASN A 170 -0.16 -10.37 -19.80
CA ASN A 170 -1.33 -9.67 -20.31
C ASN A 170 -2.66 -10.22 -19.78
N CYS A 171 -3.65 -9.34 -19.68
CA CYS A 171 -5.06 -9.66 -19.47
C CYS A 171 -5.95 -8.52 -20.00
N GLU A 172 -7.22 -8.79 -20.29
CA GLU A 172 -8.23 -7.79 -20.63
C GLU A 172 -8.80 -7.18 -19.35
N HIS A 173 -8.32 -5.97 -19.01
CA HIS A 173 -8.70 -5.30 -17.77
C HIS A 173 -10.15 -4.85 -17.78
N MET A 174 -10.75 -4.54 -18.94
CA MET A 174 -12.08 -3.92 -19.11
C MET A 174 -12.28 -2.52 -18.47
N GLN A 175 -11.83 -2.32 -17.22
CA GLN A 175 -11.98 -1.10 -16.42
C GLN A 175 -10.63 -0.47 -16.02
N GLY A 176 -9.51 -1.05 -16.45
CA GLY A 176 -8.15 -0.62 -16.16
C GLY A 176 -7.49 -1.33 -14.97
N PRO A 177 -6.16 -1.18 -14.82
CA PRO A 177 -5.37 -1.82 -13.78
C PRO A 177 -5.59 -1.15 -12.42
N VAL A 178 -5.46 -1.92 -11.32
CA VAL A 178 -5.56 -1.41 -9.94
C VAL A 178 -4.60 -2.13 -8.99
N SER A 179 -4.46 -3.45 -9.12
CA SER A 179 -3.59 -4.28 -8.28
C SER A 179 -2.14 -3.78 -8.29
N SER A 180 -1.61 -3.49 -7.11
CA SER A 180 -0.20 -3.12 -6.92
C SER A 180 0.65 -4.39 -6.73
N PRO A 181 1.97 -4.34 -7.00
CA PRO A 181 2.87 -5.42 -6.64
C PRO A 181 3.22 -5.37 -5.16
N ILE A 182 3.67 -6.50 -4.61
CA ILE A 182 4.25 -6.62 -3.27
C ILE A 182 5.61 -7.30 -3.34
N LEU A 183 6.43 -7.08 -2.31
CA LEU A 183 7.70 -7.77 -2.14
C LEU A 183 7.57 -8.89 -1.12
N TYR A 184 8.24 -10.01 -1.39
CA TYR A 184 8.48 -11.07 -0.43
C TYR A 184 9.82 -11.74 -0.75
N GLU A 185 10.81 -11.57 0.14
CA GLU A 185 12.18 -12.04 -0.11
C GLU A 185 12.73 -11.49 -1.45
N ASP A 186 13.12 -12.37 -2.37
CA ASP A 186 13.60 -12.02 -3.72
C ASP A 186 12.47 -11.96 -4.76
N LEU A 187 11.21 -12.01 -4.33
CA LEU A 187 10.05 -12.05 -5.21
C LEU A 187 9.34 -10.71 -5.29
N LEU A 188 8.99 -10.33 -6.53
CA LEU A 188 7.99 -9.32 -6.85
C LEU A 188 6.71 -10.05 -7.25
N ILE A 189 5.65 -9.92 -6.46
CA ILE A 189 4.41 -10.69 -6.61
C ILE A 189 3.25 -9.77 -6.95
N PHE A 190 2.46 -10.12 -7.97
CA PHE A 190 1.25 -9.38 -8.33
C PHE A 190 0.24 -10.27 -9.08
N PRO A 191 -1.06 -9.98 -8.98
CA PRO A 191 -2.10 -10.65 -9.74
C PRO A 191 -2.40 -9.90 -11.05
N LEU A 192 -2.83 -10.66 -12.06
CA LEU A 192 -3.50 -10.18 -13.25
C LEU A 192 -4.81 -10.96 -13.38
N GLU A 193 -5.91 -10.31 -13.01
CA GLU A 193 -7.25 -10.86 -13.06
C GLU A 193 -8.13 -10.03 -13.99
N GLY A 194 -8.05 -10.35 -15.28
CA GLY A 194 -8.90 -9.79 -16.32
C GLY A 194 -10.17 -10.58 -16.53
N VAL A 195 -10.95 -10.22 -17.55
CA VAL A 195 -12.16 -10.97 -17.93
C VAL A 195 -11.87 -12.19 -18.80
N ASP A 196 -10.63 -12.33 -19.27
CA ASP A 196 -10.13 -13.38 -20.15
C ASP A 196 -9.25 -14.40 -19.41
N VAL A 197 -8.42 -13.94 -18.47
CA VAL A 197 -7.49 -14.76 -17.68
C VAL A 197 -7.39 -14.25 -16.24
N GLN A 198 -7.17 -15.17 -15.30
CA GLN A 198 -6.93 -14.86 -13.89
C GLN A 198 -5.76 -15.66 -13.35
N PHE A 199 -4.68 -14.97 -12.97
CA PHE A 199 -3.49 -15.59 -12.42
C PHE A 199 -2.77 -14.67 -11.45
N VAL A 200 -1.95 -15.27 -10.58
CA VAL A 200 -0.94 -14.57 -9.79
C VAL A 200 0.44 -15.04 -10.20
N VAL A 201 1.39 -14.12 -10.27
CA VAL A 201 2.76 -14.39 -10.71
C VAL A 201 3.75 -13.83 -9.72
N ALA A 202 4.86 -14.54 -9.52
CA ALA A 202 6.05 -14.02 -8.88
C ALA A 202 7.19 -13.95 -9.87
N LEU A 203 7.81 -12.77 -9.93
CA LEU A 203 9.04 -12.54 -10.66
C LEU A 203 10.21 -12.50 -9.69
N ASN A 204 11.39 -12.89 -10.14
CA ASN A 204 12.62 -12.52 -9.47
C ASN A 204 12.74 -10.98 -9.55
N LYS A 205 12.74 -10.30 -8.41
CA LYS A 205 12.72 -8.83 -8.37
C LYS A 205 13.93 -8.19 -9.03
N LYS A 206 15.07 -8.89 -9.10
CA LYS A 206 16.31 -8.36 -9.71
C LYS A 206 16.38 -8.56 -11.21
N THR A 207 15.88 -9.69 -11.73
CA THR A 207 16.01 -10.04 -13.15
C THR A 207 14.72 -9.86 -13.96
N GLY A 208 13.57 -9.79 -13.28
CA GLY A 208 12.26 -9.78 -13.93
C GLY A 208 11.83 -11.14 -14.48
N GLU A 209 12.61 -12.21 -14.29
CA GLU A 209 12.28 -13.56 -14.75
C GLU A 209 11.14 -14.17 -13.92
N THR A 210 10.26 -14.93 -14.56
CA THR A 210 9.18 -15.61 -13.86
C THR A 210 9.72 -16.74 -12.99
N VAL A 211 9.48 -16.67 -11.68
CA VAL A 211 9.83 -17.74 -10.72
C VAL A 211 8.71 -18.76 -10.63
N TRP A 212 7.48 -18.27 -10.45
CA TRP A 212 6.29 -19.12 -10.49
C TRP A 212 5.08 -18.34 -11.00
N ARG A 213 4.10 -19.09 -11.49
CA ARG A 213 2.77 -18.60 -11.88
C ARG A 213 1.73 -19.59 -11.38
N TYR A 214 0.66 -19.07 -10.82
CA TYR A 214 -0.52 -19.84 -10.46
C TYR A 214 -1.70 -19.32 -11.27
N ASP A 215 -2.19 -20.15 -12.20
CA ASP A 215 -3.42 -19.93 -12.92
C ASP A 215 -4.60 -20.40 -12.08
N ARG A 216 -5.63 -19.55 -11.95
CA ARG A 216 -6.82 -19.90 -11.19
C ARG A 216 -7.64 -20.95 -11.95
N PRO A 217 -8.41 -21.81 -11.26
CA PRO A 217 -9.13 -22.90 -11.91
C PRO A 217 -10.18 -22.36 -12.90
N ARG A 218 -9.96 -22.60 -14.20
CA ARG A 218 -10.74 -22.00 -15.30
C ARG A 218 -12.21 -22.36 -15.24
N GLU A 219 -12.54 -23.55 -14.76
CA GLU A 219 -13.90 -24.05 -14.62
C GLU A 219 -14.77 -23.20 -13.68
N LEU A 220 -14.18 -22.34 -12.84
CA LEU A 220 -14.91 -21.41 -11.98
C LEU A 220 -15.39 -20.16 -12.70
N TYR A 221 -14.88 -19.91 -13.91
CA TYR A 221 -15.08 -18.69 -14.70
C TYR A 221 -15.85 -18.97 -16.00
N GLU A 222 -16.01 -20.23 -16.38
CA GLU A 222 -16.73 -20.61 -17.59
C GLU A 222 -18.22 -20.28 -17.52
N GLY A 223 -18.72 -19.56 -18.53
CA GLY A 223 -20.14 -19.23 -18.66
C GLY A 223 -20.68 -18.22 -17.65
N ILE A 224 -19.82 -17.56 -16.87
CA ILE A 224 -20.25 -16.52 -15.92
C ILE A 224 -20.55 -15.22 -16.67
N GLU A 225 -21.77 -14.74 -16.48
CA GLU A 225 -22.22 -13.42 -16.92
C GLU A 225 -22.84 -12.68 -15.73
N PRO A 226 -22.72 -11.35 -15.68
CA PRO A 226 -21.99 -10.50 -16.63
C PRO A 226 -20.46 -10.62 -16.51
N LEU A 227 -19.73 -10.47 -17.63
CA LEU A 227 -18.25 -10.59 -17.70
C LEU A 227 -17.46 -9.82 -16.62
N TYR A 228 -18.00 -8.72 -16.08
CA TYR A 228 -17.29 -7.98 -15.04
C TYR A 228 -17.12 -8.79 -13.74
N LEU A 229 -17.87 -9.86 -13.52
CA LEU A 229 -17.72 -10.75 -12.35
C LEU A 229 -16.46 -11.63 -12.40
N LEU A 230 -15.75 -11.65 -13.53
CA LEU A 230 -14.59 -12.51 -13.77
C LEU A 230 -13.27 -11.92 -13.28
N LYS A 231 -13.25 -10.62 -12.99
CA LYS A 231 -12.01 -9.85 -12.81
C LYS A 231 -11.82 -9.39 -11.36
N SER A 232 -10.63 -8.92 -10.98
CA SER A 232 -10.40 -8.40 -9.63
C SER A 232 -9.42 -7.23 -9.65
N TYR A 233 -9.38 -6.47 -8.57
CA TYR A 233 -8.56 -5.27 -8.40
C TYR A 233 -7.61 -5.34 -7.20
N HIS A 234 -7.61 -6.48 -6.52
CA HIS A 234 -6.98 -6.65 -5.23
C HIS A 234 -5.45 -6.65 -5.31
N THR A 235 -4.82 -6.13 -4.26
CA THR A 235 -3.38 -6.31 -4.03
C THR A 235 -3.15 -7.36 -2.94
N PRO A 236 -2.40 -8.45 -3.21
CA PRO A 236 -2.15 -9.51 -2.25
C PRO A 236 -1.47 -9.03 -0.96
N VAL A 237 -1.45 -9.90 0.05
CA VAL A 237 -0.77 -9.63 1.32
C VAL A 237 -0.08 -10.89 1.84
N ILE A 238 1.09 -10.71 2.45
CA ILE A 238 1.77 -11.78 3.21
C ILE A 238 1.28 -11.74 4.65
N VAL A 239 0.79 -12.87 5.14
CA VAL A 239 0.30 -13.04 6.51
C VAL A 239 1.05 -14.17 7.16
N GLU A 240 1.55 -13.95 8.37
CA GLU A 240 2.08 -15.03 9.19
C GLU A 240 0.92 -15.81 9.83
N VAL A 241 0.85 -17.11 9.54
CA VAL A 241 -0.17 -18.03 10.05
C VAL A 241 0.55 -19.21 10.71
N ASN A 242 0.36 -19.38 12.02
CA ASN A 242 1.00 -20.44 12.81
C ASN A 242 2.54 -20.50 12.63
N GLY A 243 3.20 -19.34 12.56
CA GLY A 243 4.65 -19.24 12.38
C GLY A 243 5.15 -19.45 10.94
N ALA A 244 4.25 -19.56 9.96
CA ALA A 244 4.59 -19.71 8.55
C ALA A 244 3.98 -18.59 7.70
N PRO A 245 4.73 -17.99 6.76
CA PRO A 245 4.21 -16.98 5.87
C PRO A 245 3.26 -17.60 4.83
N GLN A 246 2.14 -16.94 4.59
CA GLN A 246 1.19 -17.28 3.54
C GLN A 246 0.88 -16.05 2.70
N LEU A 247 0.90 -16.21 1.38
CA LEU A 247 0.42 -15.21 0.45
C LEU A 247 -1.09 -15.36 0.33
N ILE A 248 -1.83 -14.34 0.74
CA ILE A 248 -3.28 -14.31 0.61
C ILE A 248 -3.62 -13.49 -0.64
N ASN A 249 -4.24 -14.15 -1.62
CA ASN A 249 -4.65 -13.56 -2.88
C ASN A 249 -6.19 -13.58 -2.99
N ASN A 250 -6.81 -12.41 -2.90
CA ASN A 250 -8.24 -12.23 -3.09
C ASN A 250 -8.56 -11.95 -4.56
N GLY A 251 -9.41 -12.76 -5.19
CA GLY A 251 -9.73 -12.57 -6.61
C GLY A 251 -11.21 -12.54 -6.91
N ALA A 252 -11.59 -12.62 -8.17
CA ALA A 252 -12.97 -12.95 -8.51
C ALA A 252 -13.31 -14.34 -7.98
N MET A 253 -14.54 -14.52 -7.47
CA MET A 253 -15.15 -15.79 -7.04
C MET A 253 -14.57 -16.47 -5.79
N LEU A 254 -13.28 -16.32 -5.49
CA LEU A 254 -12.64 -16.95 -4.33
C LEU A 254 -11.44 -16.14 -3.81
N VAL A 255 -11.11 -16.40 -2.55
CA VAL A 255 -9.81 -16.08 -1.97
C VAL A 255 -9.00 -17.36 -1.84
N THR A 256 -7.70 -17.24 -2.02
CA THR A 256 -6.74 -18.35 -1.97
C THR A 256 -5.57 -17.99 -1.08
N GLY A 257 -5.11 -18.95 -0.28
CA GLY A 257 -3.85 -18.85 0.46
C GLY A 257 -2.78 -19.72 -0.21
N HIS A 258 -1.56 -19.19 -0.34
CA HIS A 258 -0.46 -19.86 -1.02
C HIS A 258 0.81 -19.87 -0.17
N GLU A 259 1.67 -20.86 -0.40
CA GLU A 259 3.07 -20.75 0.01
C GLU A 259 3.76 -19.72 -0.91
N PRO A 260 4.32 -18.61 -0.36
CA PRO A 260 4.77 -17.48 -1.19
C PRO A 260 5.94 -17.79 -2.14
N ARG A 261 6.83 -18.73 -1.77
CA ARG A 261 8.04 -19.02 -2.56
C ARG A 261 7.77 -19.87 -3.79
N THR A 262 6.69 -20.66 -3.76
CA THR A 262 6.36 -21.64 -4.79
C THR A 262 5.05 -21.34 -5.50
N GLY A 263 4.21 -20.47 -4.95
CA GLY A 263 2.85 -20.23 -5.44
C GLY A 263 1.89 -21.39 -5.20
N LYS A 264 2.32 -22.44 -4.48
CA LYS A 264 1.48 -23.60 -4.19
C LYS A 264 0.30 -23.18 -3.34
N GLU A 265 -0.91 -23.41 -3.84
CA GLU A 265 -2.13 -23.19 -3.08
C GLU A 265 -2.20 -24.13 -1.87
N LEU A 266 -2.55 -23.56 -0.72
CA LEU A 266 -2.72 -24.25 0.56
C LEU A 266 -4.20 -24.42 0.90
N TRP A 267 -5.01 -23.40 0.62
CA TRP A 267 -6.43 -23.37 0.93
C TRP A 267 -7.19 -22.36 0.07
N ARG A 268 -8.53 -22.48 0.06
CA ARG A 268 -9.44 -21.53 -0.58
C ARG A 268 -10.75 -21.34 0.18
N VAL A 269 -11.35 -20.16 0.02
CA VAL A 269 -12.76 -19.88 0.38
C VAL A 269 -13.45 -19.30 -0.85
N ARG A 270 -14.58 -19.89 -1.25
CA ARG A 270 -15.40 -19.42 -2.36
C ARG A 270 -16.53 -18.53 -1.85
N TYR A 271 -16.76 -17.39 -2.49
CA TYR A 271 -17.92 -16.53 -2.24
C TYR A 271 -18.74 -16.26 -3.51
N ARG A 272 -18.21 -16.62 -4.69
CA ARG A 272 -18.92 -16.56 -5.99
C ARG A 272 -19.58 -15.21 -6.28
N ASP A 273 -18.85 -14.15 -5.98
CA ASP A 273 -19.33 -12.77 -6.08
C ASP A 273 -18.28 -11.87 -6.76
N ASP A 274 -18.73 -10.66 -7.06
CA ASP A 274 -18.02 -9.60 -7.78
C ASP A 274 -16.74 -9.09 -7.06
N ASN A 275 -16.08 -8.13 -7.70
CA ASN A 275 -14.65 -7.85 -7.64
C ASN A 275 -14.21 -7.11 -6.37
N PRO A 276 -13.32 -7.70 -5.54
CA PRO A 276 -12.74 -6.98 -4.40
C PRO A 276 -11.66 -5.98 -4.85
N ILE A 277 -11.62 -4.81 -4.19
CA ILE A 277 -10.58 -3.78 -4.38
C ILE A 277 -9.70 -3.70 -3.12
N SER A 278 -10.33 -3.73 -1.95
CA SER A 278 -9.69 -3.67 -0.64
C SER A 278 -8.58 -4.74 -0.44
N ARG A 279 -7.48 -4.38 0.24
CA ARG A 279 -6.53 -5.36 0.78
C ARG A 279 -7.11 -6.07 2.01
N ILE A 280 -6.80 -7.35 2.14
CA ILE A 280 -7.20 -8.17 3.29
C ILE A 280 -6.46 -7.69 4.53
N ILE A 281 -7.17 -7.64 5.66
CA ILE A 281 -6.58 -7.40 6.98
C ILE A 281 -6.55 -8.71 7.75
N SER A 282 -5.46 -8.94 8.48
CA SER A 282 -5.24 -10.13 9.28
C SER A 282 -5.05 -9.76 10.76
N GLY A 283 -5.64 -10.53 11.66
CA GLY A 283 -5.41 -10.39 13.09
C GLY A 283 -6.44 -11.14 13.92
N ARG A 284 -6.09 -11.38 15.19
CA ARG A 284 -6.93 -12.15 16.13
C ARG A 284 -7.30 -13.55 15.62
N GLY A 285 -6.40 -14.18 14.87
CA GLY A 285 -6.63 -15.49 14.26
C GLY A 285 -7.64 -15.49 13.11
N LEU A 286 -7.99 -14.31 12.58
CA LEU A 286 -8.93 -14.13 11.48
C LEU A 286 -8.28 -13.39 10.31
N LEU A 287 -8.84 -13.61 9.13
CA LEU A 287 -8.67 -12.84 7.91
C LEU A 287 -9.99 -12.13 7.62
N PHE A 288 -9.94 -10.82 7.38
CA PHE A 288 -11.10 -10.02 6.99
C PHE A 288 -11.06 -9.79 5.49
N ILE A 289 -11.90 -10.54 4.78
CA ILE A 289 -11.92 -10.65 3.32
C ILE A 289 -13.12 -9.90 2.79
N ASN A 290 -12.88 -8.81 2.06
CA ASN A 290 -13.92 -8.13 1.30
C ASN A 290 -14.23 -8.94 0.04
N ALA A 291 -15.50 -8.99 -0.33
CA ALA A 291 -15.99 -9.62 -1.54
C ALA A 291 -17.26 -8.92 -2.03
N GLY A 292 -17.60 -9.11 -3.30
CA GLY A 292 -18.73 -8.46 -3.93
C GLY A 292 -18.47 -7.01 -4.33
N GLY A 293 -19.38 -6.47 -5.14
CA GLY A 293 -19.29 -5.20 -5.83
C GLY A 293 -20.65 -4.81 -6.42
N ASN A 294 -20.74 -3.66 -7.07
CA ASN A 294 -22.00 -3.05 -7.50
C ASN A 294 -22.38 -3.50 -8.94
N PRO A 295 -23.63 -3.94 -9.24
CA PRO A 295 -24.82 -3.99 -8.40
C PRO A 295 -24.94 -5.27 -7.57
N GLY A 296 -24.59 -5.13 -6.30
CA GLY A 296 -24.56 -6.17 -5.28
C GLY A 296 -24.17 -5.53 -3.95
N ALA A 297 -24.55 -6.14 -2.84
CA ALA A 297 -24.12 -5.66 -1.53
C ALA A 297 -22.71 -6.18 -1.29
N SER A 298 -21.72 -5.28 -1.34
CA SER A 298 -20.38 -5.57 -0.84
C SER A 298 -20.50 -6.24 0.53
N HIS A 299 -19.73 -7.28 0.73
CA HIS A 299 -19.71 -8.02 1.99
C HIS A 299 -18.29 -8.26 2.47
N LEU A 300 -18.19 -8.52 3.76
CA LEU A 300 -16.95 -8.85 4.43
C LEU A 300 -17.12 -10.21 5.12
N LEU A 301 -16.24 -11.14 4.82
CA LEU A 301 -16.12 -12.42 5.49
C LEU A 301 -15.00 -12.36 6.53
N ALA A 302 -15.29 -12.75 7.76
CA ALA A 302 -14.26 -13.05 8.74
C ALA A 302 -13.96 -14.55 8.71
N VAL A 303 -12.78 -14.91 8.24
CA VAL A 303 -12.37 -16.31 8.02
C VAL A 303 -11.28 -16.68 9.00
N ARG A 304 -11.40 -17.83 9.67
CA ARG A 304 -10.37 -18.35 10.56
C ARG A 304 -9.08 -18.65 9.81
N GLN A 305 -7.95 -18.24 10.37
CA GLN A 305 -6.62 -18.61 9.87
C GLN A 305 -6.34 -20.11 10.09
N GLY A 306 -5.28 -20.62 9.44
CA GLY A 306 -4.85 -22.02 9.59
C GLY A 306 -5.64 -23.01 8.72
N ALA A 307 -6.27 -22.52 7.66
CA ALA A 307 -7.03 -23.31 6.70
C ALA A 307 -6.13 -24.27 5.87
N VAL A 308 -6.71 -25.41 5.48
CA VAL A 308 -6.12 -26.37 4.53
C VAL A 308 -7.22 -26.90 3.61
N GLY A 309 -6.98 -26.86 2.29
CA GLY A 309 -7.94 -27.32 1.29
C GLY A 309 -9.10 -26.34 1.06
N ASP A 310 -10.23 -26.85 0.56
CA ASP A 310 -11.44 -26.04 0.40
C ASP A 310 -12.16 -25.90 1.75
N VAL A 311 -12.11 -24.69 2.31
CA VAL A 311 -12.62 -24.38 3.65
C VAL A 311 -13.85 -23.47 3.63
N THR A 312 -14.49 -23.37 2.46
CA THR A 312 -15.65 -22.49 2.21
C THR A 312 -16.71 -22.61 3.30
N ASP A 313 -17.08 -23.84 3.69
CA ASP A 313 -18.18 -24.09 4.63
C ASP A 313 -17.72 -24.24 6.10
N THR A 314 -16.42 -24.13 6.39
CA THR A 314 -15.87 -24.50 7.71
C THR A 314 -15.15 -23.39 8.44
N HIS A 315 -14.62 -22.39 7.73
CA HIS A 315 -13.76 -21.37 8.33
C HIS A 315 -14.39 -19.97 8.41
N VAL A 316 -15.53 -19.73 7.77
CA VAL A 316 -16.25 -18.46 7.91
C VAL A 316 -16.87 -18.37 9.31
N VAL A 317 -16.45 -17.38 10.09
CA VAL A 317 -16.89 -17.15 11.47
C VAL A 317 -18.10 -16.23 11.53
N TRP A 318 -18.07 -15.14 10.75
CA TRP A 318 -19.18 -14.21 10.62
C TRP A 318 -19.07 -13.45 9.29
N THR A 319 -20.21 -12.90 8.84
CA THR A 319 -20.31 -12.12 7.60
C THR A 319 -21.00 -10.79 7.86
N MET A 320 -20.53 -9.72 7.20
CA MET A 320 -21.20 -8.43 7.12
C MET A 320 -21.67 -8.19 5.69
N THR A 321 -22.96 -7.98 5.47
CA THR A 321 -23.55 -7.76 4.13
C THR A 321 -24.14 -6.37 3.94
N LYS A 322 -24.22 -5.56 5.00
CA LYS A 322 -24.76 -4.19 4.94
C LYS A 322 -23.63 -3.20 5.16
N ASN A 323 -23.49 -2.23 4.25
CA ASN A 323 -22.48 -1.18 4.32
C ASN A 323 -21.04 -1.70 4.41
N ALA A 324 -20.74 -2.89 3.85
CA ALA A 324 -19.35 -3.32 3.83
C ALA A 324 -18.53 -2.43 2.88
N PRO A 325 -17.22 -2.29 3.10
CA PRO A 325 -16.35 -1.57 2.18
C PRO A 325 -16.28 -2.27 0.83
N HIS A 326 -16.26 -1.50 -0.27
CA HIS A 326 -15.86 -2.02 -1.57
C HIS A 326 -14.42 -1.61 -1.88
N GLU A 327 -14.19 -0.29 -1.93
CA GLU A 327 -12.89 0.32 -2.26
C GLU A 327 -11.93 0.38 -1.05
N SER A 328 -12.39 0.98 0.06
CA SER A 328 -11.55 1.25 1.23
C SER A 328 -11.22 -0.02 2.01
N SER A 329 -9.94 -0.36 2.18
CA SER A 329 -9.62 -1.54 2.99
C SER A 329 -9.79 -1.28 4.50
N PRO A 330 -10.27 -2.27 5.27
CA PRO A 330 -10.55 -2.15 6.71
C PRO A 330 -9.33 -1.72 7.53
N MET A 331 -9.58 -1.39 8.81
CA MET A 331 -8.52 -1.16 9.80
C MET A 331 -8.82 -1.95 11.07
N LEU A 332 -7.86 -2.73 11.56
CA LEU A 332 -7.96 -3.45 12.84
C LEU A 332 -7.10 -2.75 13.88
N VAL A 333 -7.68 -2.24 14.97
CA VAL A 333 -6.96 -1.64 16.10
C VAL A 333 -7.34 -2.38 17.38
N GLY A 334 -6.37 -3.10 17.97
CA GLY A 334 -6.65 -3.99 19.08
C GLY A 334 -7.67 -5.05 18.70
N ASP A 335 -8.84 -5.02 19.34
CA ASP A 335 -9.94 -5.95 19.07
C ASP A 335 -11.07 -5.34 18.21
N LEU A 336 -10.87 -4.10 17.75
CA LEU A 336 -11.87 -3.32 17.05
C LEU A 336 -11.56 -3.23 15.56
N LEU A 337 -12.54 -3.58 14.74
CA LEU A 337 -12.47 -3.52 13.29
C LEU A 337 -13.30 -2.33 12.78
N TYR A 338 -12.64 -1.43 12.05
CA TYR A 338 -13.21 -0.21 11.47
C TYR A 338 -13.39 -0.41 9.97
N LEU A 339 -14.60 -0.16 9.50
CA LEU A 339 -15.05 -0.47 8.15
C LEU A 339 -15.76 0.75 7.57
N MET A 340 -15.18 1.32 6.52
CA MET A 340 -15.75 2.47 5.81
C MET A 340 -16.43 2.00 4.53
N SER A 341 -17.73 2.20 4.41
CA SER A 341 -18.40 2.02 3.12
C SER A 341 -18.07 3.17 2.16
N ASP A 342 -18.12 2.89 0.87
CA ASP A 342 -17.91 3.88 -0.20
C ASP A 342 -18.85 5.10 -0.11
N LYS A 343 -19.98 4.96 0.59
CA LYS A 343 -20.96 6.04 0.81
C LYS A 343 -20.78 6.74 2.16
N GLY A 344 -19.64 6.56 2.82
CA GLY A 344 -19.31 7.27 4.05
C GLY A 344 -20.03 6.74 5.29
N VAL A 345 -20.37 5.45 5.33
CA VAL A 345 -20.86 4.83 6.57
C VAL A 345 -19.71 4.13 7.25
N LEU A 346 -19.24 4.68 8.37
CA LEU A 346 -18.21 4.09 9.21
C LEU A 346 -18.85 3.16 10.23
N THR A 347 -18.40 1.92 10.29
CA THR A 347 -18.86 0.93 11.26
C THR A 347 -17.69 0.43 12.09
N CYS A 348 -17.87 0.40 13.41
CA CYS A 348 -16.95 -0.29 14.32
C CYS A 348 -17.57 -1.59 14.81
N LYS A 349 -16.81 -2.68 14.67
CA LYS A 349 -17.20 -4.03 15.10
C LYS A 349 -16.17 -4.61 16.05
N GLN A 350 -16.64 -5.47 16.96
CA GLN A 350 -15.76 -6.43 17.62
C GLN A 350 -15.23 -7.41 16.57
N ALA A 351 -13.92 -7.44 16.36
CA ALA A 351 -13.30 -8.17 15.25
C ALA A 351 -13.58 -9.68 15.28
N THR A 352 -13.59 -10.28 16.48
CA THR A 352 -13.76 -11.73 16.65
C THR A 352 -15.19 -12.22 16.49
N THR A 353 -16.19 -11.38 16.80
CA THR A 353 -17.61 -11.79 16.84
C THR A 353 -18.47 -11.12 15.77
N GLY A 354 -17.97 -10.06 15.13
CA GLY A 354 -18.72 -9.26 14.15
C GLY A 354 -19.80 -8.36 14.77
N LYS A 355 -19.93 -8.34 16.11
CA LYS A 355 -20.89 -7.49 16.83
C LYS A 355 -20.59 -6.03 16.55
N THR A 356 -21.57 -5.30 16.00
CA THR A 356 -21.47 -3.85 15.82
C THR A 356 -21.50 -3.16 17.18
N LEU A 357 -20.54 -2.26 17.41
CA LEU A 357 -20.52 -1.37 18.57
C LEU A 357 -21.21 -0.05 18.24
N TRP A 358 -20.87 0.54 17.08
CA TRP A 358 -21.48 1.76 16.59
C TRP A 358 -21.39 1.86 15.07
N THR A 359 -22.23 2.73 14.50
CA THR A 359 -22.27 3.06 13.08
C THR A 359 -22.55 4.54 12.93
N GLU A 360 -21.73 5.23 12.14
CA GLU A 360 -21.80 6.68 11.95
C GLU A 360 -21.71 7.08 10.49
N ARG A 361 -22.33 8.20 10.14
CA ARG A 361 -22.31 8.74 8.78
C ARG A 361 -21.31 9.89 8.70
N LEU A 362 -20.29 9.71 7.88
CA LEU A 362 -19.39 10.77 7.45
C LEU A 362 -19.86 11.38 6.11
N GLU A 363 -19.41 12.60 5.86
CA GLU A 363 -19.70 13.31 4.62
C GLU A 363 -18.89 12.78 3.44
N GLY A 364 -19.49 12.82 2.25
CA GLY A 364 -18.82 12.51 0.99
C GLY A 364 -18.68 11.02 0.68
N ASP A 365 -18.22 10.75 -0.53
CA ASP A 365 -17.95 9.39 -1.00
C ASP A 365 -16.50 9.02 -0.64
N HIS A 366 -16.29 7.78 -0.20
CA HIS A 366 -14.98 7.29 0.22
C HIS A 366 -14.43 6.31 -0.81
N GLY A 367 -13.12 6.05 -0.71
CA GLY A 367 -12.39 5.12 -1.58
C GLY A 367 -10.94 4.95 -1.14
N ALA A 368 -10.35 5.99 -0.58
CA ALA A 368 -9.07 5.90 0.12
C ALA A 368 -9.19 4.92 1.30
N SER A 369 -8.14 4.13 1.50
CA SER A 369 -8.05 3.21 2.62
C SER A 369 -7.71 3.94 3.92
N LEU A 370 -8.14 3.36 5.04
CA LEU A 370 -7.90 3.90 6.38
C LEU A 370 -6.41 3.79 6.74
N LEU A 371 -5.89 4.84 7.40
CA LEU A 371 -4.57 4.87 8.02
C LEU A 371 -4.72 4.87 9.55
N TYR A 372 -3.92 4.07 10.25
CA TYR A 372 -3.77 4.12 11.71
C TYR A 372 -2.34 4.52 12.07
N ALA A 373 -2.20 5.67 12.70
CA ALA A 373 -0.90 6.18 13.13
C ALA A 373 -1.07 7.19 14.28
N ASP A 374 -0.05 7.36 15.13
CA ASP A 374 -0.08 8.30 16.26
C ASP A 374 -1.33 8.15 17.15
N GLY A 375 -1.80 6.90 17.33
CA GLY A 375 -3.00 6.58 18.10
C GLY A 375 -4.34 6.99 17.47
N ARG A 376 -4.36 7.36 16.19
CA ARG A 376 -5.53 7.94 15.50
C ARG A 376 -5.87 7.16 14.23
N ILE A 377 -7.13 7.20 13.82
CA ILE A 377 -7.58 6.68 12.51
C ILE A 377 -7.90 7.86 11.60
N TYR A 378 -7.32 7.85 10.40
CA TYR A 378 -7.50 8.87 9.36
C TYR A 378 -8.34 8.30 8.22
N MET A 379 -9.39 9.03 7.83
CA MET A 379 -10.30 8.65 6.75
C MET A 379 -10.48 9.83 5.79
N SER A 380 -9.97 9.70 4.58
CA SER A 380 -10.11 10.71 3.53
C SER A 380 -11.23 10.34 2.57
N ASN A 381 -12.08 11.32 2.25
CA ASN A 381 -13.11 11.19 1.22
C ASN A 381 -12.61 11.75 -0.12
N LYS A 382 -13.38 11.47 -1.17
CA LYS A 382 -13.06 11.84 -2.56
C LYS A 382 -13.11 13.35 -2.80
N GLU A 383 -13.72 14.14 -1.92
CA GLU A 383 -13.83 15.60 -1.99
C GLU A 383 -12.73 16.33 -1.20
N GLY A 384 -11.66 15.64 -0.77
CA GLY A 384 -10.52 16.27 -0.11
C GLY A 384 -10.67 16.45 1.40
N LYS A 385 -11.78 15.97 1.99
CA LYS A 385 -12.02 16.03 3.43
C LYS A 385 -11.38 14.82 4.11
N THR A 386 -10.70 15.05 5.22
CA THR A 386 -10.16 13.99 6.07
C THR A 386 -10.71 14.10 7.48
N THR A 387 -11.44 13.08 7.93
CA THR A 387 -11.91 12.95 9.31
C THR A 387 -10.91 12.12 10.10
N VAL A 388 -10.52 12.61 11.28
CA VAL A 388 -9.61 11.94 12.20
C VAL A 388 -10.37 11.57 13.46
N ILE A 389 -10.29 10.31 13.87
CA ILE A 389 -10.98 9.81 15.06
C ILE A 389 -10.02 9.15 16.05
N GLU A 390 -10.45 9.11 17.29
CA GLU A 390 -9.87 8.24 18.31
C GLU A 390 -10.45 6.82 18.14
N PRO A 391 -9.61 5.77 18.15
CA PRO A 391 -10.09 4.40 18.17
C PRO A 391 -10.73 4.08 19.53
N GLY A 392 -12.01 3.73 19.54
CA GLY A 392 -12.65 3.23 20.75
C GLY A 392 -14.02 2.58 20.55
N PRO A 393 -14.61 2.07 21.66
CA PRO A 393 -15.96 1.49 21.67
C PRO A 393 -17.05 2.57 21.54
N THR A 394 -16.68 3.84 21.53
CA THR A 394 -17.53 5.00 21.24
C THR A 394 -16.89 5.81 20.12
N PHE A 395 -17.72 6.42 19.27
CA PHE A 395 -17.24 7.27 18.19
C PHE A 395 -16.81 8.64 18.74
N HIS A 396 -15.57 9.05 18.47
CA HIS A 396 -15.04 10.35 18.88
C HIS A 396 -14.20 10.98 17.77
N VAL A 397 -14.69 12.09 17.21
CA VAL A 397 -13.98 12.87 16.19
C VAL A 397 -12.98 13.80 16.87
N LEU A 398 -11.71 13.69 16.46
CA LEU A 398 -10.62 14.53 16.93
C LEU A 398 -10.41 15.76 16.04
N ALA A 399 -10.56 15.60 14.73
CA ALA A 399 -10.40 16.68 13.77
C ALA A 399 -11.11 16.39 12.44
N VAL A 400 -11.41 17.46 11.70
CA VAL A 400 -11.84 17.41 10.30
C VAL A 400 -11.01 18.42 9.51
N ASN A 401 -10.36 17.94 8.47
CA ASN A 401 -9.43 18.72 7.65
C ASN A 401 -9.90 18.76 6.20
N GLN A 402 -9.54 19.80 5.47
CA GLN A 402 -9.95 19.99 4.07
C GLN A 402 -8.76 20.39 3.21
N LEU A 403 -8.56 19.67 2.11
CA LEU A 403 -7.70 20.04 0.99
C LEU A 403 -8.53 20.20 -0.28
N ASP A 404 -8.00 20.92 -1.25
CA ASP A 404 -8.62 21.09 -2.56
C ASP A 404 -8.44 19.86 -3.44
N GLY A 405 -9.47 19.54 -4.22
CA GLY A 405 -9.42 18.51 -5.25
C GLY A 405 -9.78 17.11 -4.76
N PHE A 406 -9.45 16.13 -5.59
CA PHE A 406 -9.90 14.75 -5.41
C PHE A 406 -8.83 13.89 -4.73
N LEU A 407 -9.11 13.36 -3.54
CA LEU A 407 -8.25 12.39 -2.84
C LEU A 407 -8.68 10.96 -3.18
N GLY A 408 -8.10 10.40 -4.24
CA GLY A 408 -8.28 8.99 -4.62
C GLY A 408 -7.26 8.05 -4.00
N ALA A 409 -6.11 8.58 -3.61
CA ALA A 409 -5.02 7.82 -3.00
C ALA A 409 -5.20 7.72 -1.48
N SER A 410 -4.67 6.64 -0.90
CA SER A 410 -4.65 6.50 0.56
C SER A 410 -3.53 7.37 1.16
N PRO A 411 -3.69 7.94 2.36
CA PRO A 411 -2.61 8.64 3.07
C PRO A 411 -1.41 7.73 3.31
N ALA A 412 -0.20 8.28 3.24
CA ALA A 412 1.03 7.62 3.67
C ALA A 412 1.72 8.42 4.78
N VAL A 413 2.67 7.78 5.46
CA VAL A 413 3.43 8.38 6.55
C VAL A 413 4.91 8.39 6.17
N ALA A 414 5.59 9.51 6.47
CA ALA A 414 7.04 9.63 6.35
C ALA A 414 7.56 10.43 7.55
N GLY A 415 8.24 9.76 8.48
CA GLY A 415 8.71 10.34 9.73
C GLY A 415 7.56 10.96 10.54
N LYS A 416 7.56 12.30 10.67
CA LYS A 416 6.52 13.07 11.37
C LYS A 416 5.47 13.68 10.43
N SER A 417 5.53 13.34 9.15
CA SER A 417 4.65 13.91 8.14
C SER A 417 3.59 12.93 7.67
N LEU A 418 2.43 13.48 7.29
CA LEU A 418 1.48 12.81 6.41
C LEU A 418 1.76 13.22 4.96
N LEU A 419 1.72 12.25 4.05
CA LEU A 419 1.73 12.46 2.62
C LEU A 419 0.33 12.24 2.06
N LEU A 420 -0.24 13.28 1.46
CA LEU A 420 -1.60 13.27 0.91
C LEU A 420 -1.53 13.59 -0.58
N ARG A 421 -1.96 12.65 -1.42
CA ARG A 421 -1.99 12.82 -2.88
C ARG A 421 -3.40 13.12 -3.36
N THR A 422 -3.59 14.30 -3.91
CA THR A 422 -4.78 14.63 -4.70
C THR A 422 -4.54 14.27 -6.17
N LYS A 423 -5.59 14.36 -6.98
CA LYS A 423 -5.51 14.14 -8.43
C LYS A 423 -4.43 14.98 -9.14
N THR A 424 -4.07 16.14 -8.58
CA THR A 424 -3.17 17.11 -9.24
C THR A 424 -1.94 17.48 -8.43
N HIS A 425 -1.87 17.11 -7.14
CA HIS A 425 -0.78 17.52 -6.26
C HIS A 425 -0.42 16.44 -5.24
N LEU A 426 0.83 16.47 -4.78
CA LEU A 426 1.28 15.79 -3.56
C LEU A 426 1.51 16.84 -2.47
N TYR A 427 1.04 16.58 -1.27
CA TYR A 427 1.21 17.43 -0.10
C TYR A 427 2.04 16.70 0.95
N ARG A 428 2.99 17.41 1.57
CA ARG A 428 3.59 17.02 2.84
C ARG A 428 3.00 17.88 3.94
N VAL A 429 2.37 17.23 4.90
CA VAL A 429 1.71 17.86 6.04
C VAL A 429 2.46 17.52 7.31
N GLU A 430 2.84 18.52 8.10
CA GLU A 430 3.57 18.34 9.37
C GLU A 430 3.20 19.47 10.35
N ASN A 431 3.28 19.21 11.65
CA ASN A 431 3.09 20.26 12.65
C ASN A 431 4.21 21.32 12.52
N GLN A 432 3.84 22.57 12.23
CA GLN A 432 4.76 23.71 12.18
C GLN A 432 4.79 24.51 13.48
#